data_AF-A0A3P1XXL9-F1
#
_entry.id   AF-A0A3P1XXL9-F1
#
_cell.length_a   1.000
_cell.length_b   1.000
_cell.length_c   1.000
_cell.angle_alpha   90.00
_cell.angle_beta   90.00
_cell.angle_gamma   90.00
#
_symmetry.space_group_name_H-M   'P 1'
#
loop_
_entity.id
_entity.type
_entity.pdbx_description
1 polymer ?
#
loop_
_entity_poly.entity_id
_entity_poly.type
_entity_poly.pdbx_seq_one_letter_code
_entity_poly.pdbx_strand_id
1 'polypeptide(L)'
;MFSADVNSVFDIAWYVLARMMSEDLAPEDFGKEDERPEGIMICCHHCGRFFIRNSKHQQYCDRPECQKARNAKKKQRDYRRRKAIEKAQAEKNNNGGSDNA
;
A
#
# COMPACT_ATOMS: atom_id res chain seq x y z
N MET A 1 47.39 24.78 -4.75
CA MET A 1 46.59 24.45 -3.55
C MET A 1 45.34 25.31 -3.60
N PHE A 2 44.21 24.77 -4.04
CA PHE A 2 42.95 25.52 -4.10
C PHE A 2 42.27 25.44 -2.73
N SER A 3 42.51 26.43 -1.88
CA SER A 3 41.67 26.63 -0.70
C SER A 3 40.47 27.44 -1.17
N ALA A 4 39.26 26.90 -1.06
CA ALA A 4 38.06 27.70 -1.27
C ALA A 4 37.92 28.64 -0.07
N ASP A 5 38.07 29.94 -0.29
CA ASP A 5 37.79 30.94 0.75
C ASP A 5 36.28 30.99 0.97
N VAL A 6 35.85 30.32 2.04
CA VAL A 6 34.46 30.30 2.49
C VAL A 6 34.27 31.48 3.44
N ASN A 7 33.65 32.54 2.94
CA ASN A 7 33.38 33.74 3.73
C ASN A 7 31.95 33.75 4.28
N SER A 8 31.08 32.89 3.75
CA SER A 8 29.68 32.82 4.12
C SER A 8 29.08 31.43 3.92
N VAL A 9 28.01 31.14 4.65
CA VAL A 9 27.19 29.92 4.46
C VAL A 9 26.60 29.84 3.05
N PHE A 10 26.44 30.98 2.37
CA PHE A 10 25.99 31.04 0.98
C PHE A 10 27.06 30.54 -0.01
N ASP A 11 28.35 30.68 0.29
CA ASP A 11 29.42 30.15 -0.57
C ASP A 11 29.44 28.62 -0.54
N ILE A 12 29.20 28.04 0.65
CA ILE A 12 29.05 26.59 0.82
C ILE A 12 27.81 26.10 0.06
N ALA A 13 26.66 26.78 0.25
CA ALA A 13 25.43 26.41 -0.43
C ALA A 13 25.58 26.48 -1.96
N TRP A 14 26.25 27.53 -2.46
CA TRP A 14 26.54 27.71 -3.88
C TRP A 14 27.50 26.63 -4.41
N TYR A 15 28.54 26.30 -3.66
CA TYR A 15 29.48 25.25 -4.02
C TYR A 15 28.80 23.88 -4.10
N VAL A 16 27.96 23.55 -3.11
CA VAL A 16 27.17 22.31 -3.09
C VAL A 16 26.19 22.26 -4.26
N LEU A 17 25.50 23.37 -4.55
CA LEU A 17 24.57 23.46 -5.68
C LEU A 17 25.29 23.29 -7.02
N ALA A 18 26.38 24.03 -7.24
CA ALA A 18 27.18 23.93 -8.47
C ALA A 18 27.72 22.51 -8.66
N ARG A 19 28.10 21.84 -7.57
CA ARG A 19 28.56 20.47 -7.57
C ARG A 19 27.44 19.49 -7.93
N MET A 20 26.24 19.62 -7.36
CA MET A 20 25.08 18.80 -7.75
C MET A 20 24.68 18.99 -9.21
N MET A 21 24.83 20.20 -9.75
CA MET A 21 24.52 20.50 -11.15
C MET A 21 25.60 20.03 -12.13
N SER A 22 26.86 19.96 -11.68
CA SER A 22 28.01 19.56 -12.51
C SER A 22 28.36 18.09 -12.38
N GLU A 23 27.89 17.42 -11.32
CA GLU A 23 27.86 15.96 -11.25
C GLU A 23 26.86 15.47 -12.30
N ASP A 24 27.32 15.31 -13.53
CA ASP A 24 26.66 14.48 -14.53
C ASP A 24 26.47 13.10 -13.89
N LEU A 25 25.23 12.77 -13.54
CA LEU A 25 24.84 11.40 -13.23
C LEU A 25 25.44 10.52 -14.33
N ALA A 26 26.31 9.58 -13.95
CA ALA A 26 26.94 8.71 -14.93
C ALA A 26 25.83 8.08 -15.81
N PRO A 27 26.00 7.97 -17.14
CA PRO A 27 24.99 7.37 -18.02
C PRO A 27 24.53 5.98 -17.54
N GLU A 28 25.39 5.29 -16.81
CA GLU A 28 25.16 3.98 -16.19
C GLU A 28 24.14 3.95 -15.04
N ASP A 29 23.72 5.11 -14.53
CA ASP A 29 22.63 5.24 -13.55
C ASP A 29 21.30 5.68 -14.20
N PHE A 30 21.32 6.07 -15.48
CA PHE A 30 20.12 6.27 -16.30
C PHE A 30 19.73 4.95 -16.97
N GLY A 31 19.20 4.01 -16.20
CA GLY A 31 18.69 2.75 -16.78
C GLY A 31 18.85 1.51 -15.92
N LYS A 32 19.47 1.61 -14.75
CA LYS A 32 19.17 0.66 -13.68
C LYS A 32 17.75 1.02 -13.25
N GLU A 33 16.75 0.35 -13.82
CA GLU A 33 15.48 0.16 -13.13
C GLU A 33 15.88 -0.39 -11.77
N ASP A 34 15.87 0.51 -10.79
CA ASP A 34 16.19 0.18 -9.42
C ASP A 34 15.26 -1.00 -9.11
N GLU A 35 15.80 -2.21 -8.96
CA GLU A 35 15.03 -3.42 -8.60
C GLU A 35 14.40 -3.26 -7.19
N ARG A 36 14.36 -2.04 -6.65
CA ARG A 36 13.36 -1.59 -5.71
C ARG A 36 11.99 -1.89 -6.29
N PRO A 37 11.26 -2.87 -5.76
CA PRO A 37 9.85 -3.04 -6.08
C PRO A 37 9.11 -1.71 -5.88
N GLU A 38 8.76 -1.06 -6.99
CA GLU A 38 7.97 0.16 -7.01
C GLU A 38 6.58 -0.17 -6.46
N GLY A 39 6.36 0.14 -5.19
CA GLY A 39 5.09 -0.15 -4.57
C GLY A 39 5.03 0.26 -3.12
N ILE A 40 3.80 0.36 -2.62
CA ILE A 40 3.55 0.81 -1.25
C ILE A 40 3.83 -0.37 -0.32
N MET A 41 4.90 -0.24 0.46
CA MET A 41 5.25 -1.18 1.52
C MET A 41 4.23 -1.06 2.66
N ILE A 42 3.66 -2.18 3.06
CA ILE A 42 2.67 -2.27 4.14
C ILE A 42 2.98 -3.45 5.07
N CYS A 43 2.45 -3.39 6.30
CA CYS A 43 2.50 -4.51 7.23
C CYS A 43 1.37 -5.50 6.96
N CYS A 44 1.67 -6.79 6.92
CA CYS A 44 0.67 -7.84 6.89
C CYS A 44 -0.12 -7.87 8.20
N HIS A 45 -1.45 -7.80 8.13
CA HIS A 45 -2.31 -7.78 9.31
C HIS A 45 -2.33 -9.11 10.10
N HIS A 46 -1.83 -10.20 9.52
CA HIS A 46 -1.74 -11.51 10.19
C HIS A 46 -0.36 -11.75 10.82
N CYS A 47 0.72 -11.59 10.05
CA CYS A 47 2.08 -11.94 10.51
C CYS A 47 2.98 -10.75 10.84
N GLY A 48 2.51 -9.51 10.64
CA GLY A 48 3.27 -8.28 10.92
C GLY A 48 4.42 -7.99 9.97
N ARG A 49 4.75 -8.89 9.04
CA ARG A 49 5.86 -8.69 8.09
C ARG A 49 5.53 -7.61 7.08
N PHE A 50 6.54 -6.82 6.74
CA PHE A 50 6.47 -5.86 5.65
C PHE A 50 6.50 -6.58 4.30
N PHE A 51 5.63 -6.15 3.40
CA PHE A 51 5.58 -6.62 2.02
C PHE A 51 5.04 -5.51 1.13
N ILE A 52 5.24 -5.63 -0.17
CA ILE A 52 4.77 -4.65 -1.14
C ILE A 52 3.44 -5.11 -1.68
N ARG A 53 2.45 -4.23 -1.62
CA ARG A 53 1.09 -4.55 -2.03
C ARG A 53 0.99 -4.55 -3.55
N ASN A 54 0.38 -5.60 -4.10
CA ASN A 54 0.04 -5.70 -5.53
C ASN A 54 -1.32 -5.05 -5.82
N SER A 55 -2.19 -4.93 -4.81
CA SER A 55 -3.52 -4.33 -4.93
C SER A 55 -3.78 -3.33 -3.81
N LYS A 56 -4.56 -2.28 -4.11
CA LYS A 56 -4.99 -1.26 -3.15
C LYS A 56 -5.66 -1.84 -1.89
N HIS A 57 -6.34 -2.98 -2.01
CA HIS A 57 -7.07 -3.63 -0.91
C HIS A 57 -6.33 -4.81 -0.28
N GLN A 58 -5.10 -5.10 -0.71
CA GLN A 58 -4.31 -6.19 -0.14
C GLN A 58 -3.86 -5.81 1.27
N GLN A 59 -4.25 -6.61 2.27
CA GLN A 59 -3.88 -6.44 3.68
C GLN A 59 -3.05 -7.60 4.23
N TYR A 60 -2.94 -8.69 3.46
CA TYR A 60 -2.27 -9.93 3.84
C TYR A 60 -1.21 -10.25 2.78
N CYS A 61 -0.04 -10.70 3.22
CA CYS A 61 1.00 -11.22 2.33
C CYS A 61 0.60 -12.56 1.70
N ASP A 62 1.32 -13.00 0.68
CA ASP A 62 0.99 -14.20 -0.12
C ASP A 62 1.36 -15.54 0.53
N ARG A 63 1.90 -15.49 1.75
CA ARG A 63 2.20 -16.70 2.53
C ARG A 63 0.93 -17.50 2.80
N PRO A 64 1.00 -18.84 2.75
CA PRO A 64 -0.18 -19.71 2.86
C PRO A 64 -0.91 -19.54 4.20
N GLU A 65 -0.18 -19.32 5.30
CA GLU A 65 -0.75 -19.07 6.62
C GLU A 65 -1.63 -17.81 6.66
N CYS A 66 -1.11 -16.71 6.09
CA CYS A 66 -1.82 -15.43 6.06
C CYS A 66 -3.02 -15.47 5.12
N GLN A 67 -2.93 -16.21 4.00
CA GLN A 67 -4.06 -16.39 3.09
C GLN A 67 -5.16 -17.29 3.70
N LYS A 68 -4.79 -18.30 4.50
CA LYS A 68 -5.77 -19.10 5.28
C LYS A 68 -6.54 -18.20 6.26
N ALA A 69 -5.86 -17.35 7.01
CA ALA A 69 -6.49 -16.40 7.93
C ALA A 69 -7.41 -15.41 7.21
N ARG A 70 -6.96 -14.87 6.06
CA ARG A 70 -7.77 -14.01 5.19
C ARG A 70 -9.04 -14.71 4.74
N ASN A 71 -8.94 -15.95 4.24
CA ASN A 71 -10.08 -16.72 3.76
C ASN A 71 -11.05 -17.09 4.87
N ALA A 72 -10.56 -17.42 6.07
CA ALA A 72 -11.38 -17.67 7.25
C ALA A 72 -12.21 -16.42 7.62
N LYS A 73 -11.56 -15.25 7.68
CA LYS A 73 -12.24 -13.96 7.95
C LYS A 73 -13.27 -13.62 6.87
N LYS A 74 -12.92 -13.84 5.59
CA LYS A 74 -13.85 -13.64 4.46
C LYS A 74 -15.07 -14.55 4.59
N LYS A 75 -14.87 -15.84 4.84
CA LYS A 75 -15.96 -16.82 5.02
C LYS A 75 -16.90 -16.43 6.17
N GLN A 76 -16.36 -15.95 7.29
CA GLN A 76 -17.18 -15.50 8.42
C GLN A 76 -18.03 -14.27 8.05
N ARG A 77 -17.45 -13.29 7.35
CA ARG A 77 -18.18 -12.11 6.87
C ARG A 77 -19.29 -12.49 5.89
N ASP A 78 -18.99 -13.38 4.94
CA ASP A 78 -19.96 -13.83 3.94
C ASP A 78 -21.11 -14.60 4.60
N TYR A 79 -20.83 -15.44 5.60
CA TYR A 79 -21.86 -16.11 6.39
C TYR A 79 -22.79 -15.12 7.10
N ARG A 80 -22.21 -14.12 7.80
CA ARG A 80 -23.00 -13.07 8.48
C ARG A 80 -23.84 -12.27 7.48
N ARG A 81 -23.28 -11.96 6.30
CA ARG A 81 -23.98 -11.25 5.22
C ARG A 81 -25.17 -12.06 4.70
N ARG A 82 -24.98 -13.36 4.43
CA ARG A 82 -26.05 -14.25 3.99
C ARG A 82 -27.18 -14.32 5.01
N LYS A 83 -26.85 -14.53 6.28
CA LYS A 83 -27.84 -14.57 7.36
C LYS A 83 -28.62 -13.26 7.51
N ALA A 84 -27.97 -12.12 7.33
CA ALA A 84 -28.64 -10.81 7.35
C ALA A 84 -29.58 -10.62 6.16
N ILE A 85 -29.18 -11.06 4.95
CA ILE A 85 -30.02 -11.01 3.75
C ILE A 85 -31.24 -11.92 3.92
N GLU A 86 -31.05 -13.16 4.40
CA GLU A 86 -32.13 -14.11 4.66
C GLU A 86 -33.14 -13.53 5.66
N LYS A 87 -32.67 -12.90 6.74
CA LYS A 87 -33.54 -12.22 7.72
C LYS A 87 -34.32 -11.07 7.09
N ALA A 88 -33.65 -10.21 6.32
CA ALA A 88 -34.30 -9.08 5.65
C ALA A 88 -35.34 -9.54 4.60
N GLN A 89 -35.09 -10.66 3.93
CA GLN A 89 -36.06 -11.26 3.00
C GLN A 89 -37.27 -11.84 3.74
N ALA A 90 -37.07 -12.52 4.87
CA ALA A 90 -38.17 -13.00 5.70
C ALA A 90 -39.05 -11.87 6.23
N GLU A 91 -38.43 -10.76 6.68
CA GLU A 91 -39.16 -9.56 7.12
C GLU A 91 -39.96 -8.92 5.97
N LYS A 92 -39.40 -8.84 4.76
CA LYS A 92 -40.12 -8.36 3.57
C LYS A 92 -41.30 -9.26 3.19
N ASN A 93 -41.13 -10.59 3.26
CA ASN A 93 -42.20 -11.54 2.95
C ASN A 93 -43.34 -11.47 3.98
N ASN A 94 -43.02 -11.23 5.25
CA ASN A 94 -44.04 -11.05 6.30
C ASN A 94 -44.80 -9.73 6.17
N ASN A 95 -44.13 -8.64 5.78
CA ASN A 95 -44.76 -7.32 5.64
C ASN A 95 -45.47 -7.12 4.29
N GLY A 96 -45.05 -7.81 3.23
CA GLY A 96 -45.69 -7.74 1.90
C GLY A 96 -46.99 -8.54 1.76
N GLY A 97 -47.42 -9.23 2.82
CA GLY A 97 -48.66 -10.00 2.87
C GLY A 97 -49.90 -9.23 3.34
N SER A 98 -49.80 -7.94 3.70
CA SER A 98 -50.92 -7.17 4.26
C SER A 98 -51.63 -6.21 3.29
N ASP A 99 -51.21 -6.12 2.02
CA ASP A 99 -51.71 -5.08 1.10
C ASP A 99 -52.72 -5.60 0.05
N ASN A 100 -53.35 -6.74 0.31
CA ASN A 100 -54.48 -7.24 -0.49
C ASN A 100 -55.67 -7.58 0.43
N ALA A 101 -56.38 -6.56 0.92
CA ALA A 101 -57.71 -6.68 1.51
C ALA A 101 -58.56 -5.47 1.09
#